data_AF-A0AAX6GCJ9-F1
#
_entry.id   AF-A0AAX6GCJ9-F1
#
_cell.length_a   1.000
_cell.length_b   1.000
_cell.length_c   1.000
_cell.angle_alpha   90.00
_cell.angle_beta   90.00
_cell.angle_gamma   90.00
#
_symmetry.space_group_name_H-M   'P 1'
#
loop_
_entity.id
_entity.type
_entity.pdbx_description
1 polymer ?
#
loop_
_entity_poly.entity_id
_entity_poly.type
_entity_poly.pdbx_seq_one_letter_code
_entity_poly.pdbx_strand_id
1 'polypeptide(L)'
;MPKLISREQSAYVRGREIVDNTILAQELIHDTASSNRGSNIAIKLDMAKAYDRLDWQYLLWVLRRFGFDNKFIDIIWRNISNVWFSILINGVKSGFFISFRGIRQGDPLSPLIFVLAADSLSCNLNLLPYNRSFTPYTSRVEGR
;
A
#
# COMPACT_ATOMS: atom_id res chain seq x y z
N MET A 1 -3.84 -8.74 -12.78
CA MET A 1 -4.03 -7.76 -11.69
C MET A 1 -5.29 -7.99 -10.85
N PRO A 2 -6.52 -8.01 -11.39
CA PRO A 2 -7.72 -8.05 -10.52
C PRO A 2 -7.88 -9.34 -9.69
N LYS A 3 -7.15 -10.42 -10.02
CA LYS A 3 -7.06 -11.65 -9.20
C LYS A 3 -5.95 -11.62 -8.15
N LEU A 4 -5.02 -10.67 -8.25
CA LEU A 4 -3.83 -10.53 -7.39
C LEU A 4 -3.98 -9.42 -6.36
N ILE A 5 -4.99 -8.56 -6.52
CA ILE A 5 -5.18 -7.35 -5.73
C ILE A 5 -6.54 -7.42 -5.05
N SER A 6 -6.56 -7.11 -3.76
CA SER A 6 -7.75 -7.10 -2.91
C SER A 6 -8.82 -6.17 -3.48
N ARG A 7 -10.10 -6.43 -3.22
CA ARG A 7 -11.21 -5.66 -3.82
C ARG A 7 -11.20 -4.20 -3.37
N GLU A 8 -10.69 -3.97 -2.17
CA GLU A 8 -10.62 -2.72 -1.46
C GLU A 8 -9.59 -1.76 -2.07
N GLN A 9 -8.66 -2.27 -2.89
CA GLN A 9 -7.64 -1.46 -3.56
C GLN A 9 -8.13 -0.95 -4.93
N SER A 10 -8.82 0.16 -4.94
CA SER A 10 -9.37 0.76 -6.17
C SER A 10 -8.37 1.58 -6.98
N ALA A 11 -7.31 2.11 -6.36
CA ALA A 11 -6.38 3.02 -7.02
C ALA A 11 -5.52 2.30 -8.07
N TYR A 12 -5.38 2.93 -9.24
CA TYR A 12 -4.57 2.44 -10.37
C TYR A 12 -4.93 1.03 -10.87
N VAL A 13 -6.15 0.57 -10.60
CA VAL A 13 -6.69 -0.70 -11.14
C VAL A 13 -7.70 -0.39 -12.22
N ARG A 14 -7.49 -0.93 -13.43
CA ARG A 14 -8.43 -0.76 -14.54
C ARG A 14 -9.82 -1.27 -14.16
N GLY A 15 -10.84 -0.43 -14.36
CA GLY A 15 -12.24 -0.76 -14.09
C GLY A 15 -12.67 -0.56 -12.64
N ARG A 16 -11.87 0.12 -11.81
CA ARG A 16 -12.27 0.63 -10.49
C ARG A 16 -12.21 2.14 -10.54
N GLU A 17 -13.27 2.81 -10.09
CA GLU A 17 -13.38 4.26 -10.16
C GLU A 17 -13.12 4.89 -8.79
N ILE A 18 -12.67 6.14 -8.78
CA ILE A 18 -12.45 6.88 -7.53
C ILE A 18 -13.77 7.17 -6.79
N VAL A 19 -14.89 7.15 -7.53
CA VAL A 19 -16.24 7.30 -6.99
C VAL A 19 -16.55 6.15 -6.02
N ASP A 20 -16.11 4.92 -6.31
CA ASP A 20 -16.31 3.76 -5.44
C ASP A 20 -15.73 3.99 -4.05
N ASN A 21 -14.53 4.59 -3.95
CA ASN A 21 -13.93 4.93 -2.65
C ASN A 21 -14.71 5.99 -1.88
N THR A 22 -15.32 6.93 -2.61
CA THR A 22 -16.07 8.01 -1.99
C THR A 22 -17.35 7.46 -1.38
N ILE A 23 -18.03 6.57 -2.10
CA ILE A 23 -19.21 5.84 -1.61
C ILE A 23 -18.83 4.99 -0.40
N LEU A 24 -17.76 4.18 -0.49
CA LEU A 24 -17.28 3.36 0.63
C LEU A 24 -16.94 4.20 1.87
N ALA A 25 -16.32 5.37 1.70
CA ALA A 25 -16.02 6.27 2.81
C ALA A 25 -17.30 6.85 3.44
N GLN A 26 -18.30 7.19 2.63
CA GLN A 26 -19.61 7.66 3.12
C GLN A 26 -20.33 6.56 3.90
N GLU A 27 -20.35 5.33 3.39
CA GLU A 27 -20.92 4.16 4.07
C GLU A 27 -20.22 3.91 5.41
N LEU A 28 -18.88 3.93 5.44
CA LEU A 28 -18.11 3.77 6.68
C LEU A 28 -18.47 4.84 7.73
N ILE A 29 -18.62 6.11 7.33
CA ILE A 29 -19.02 7.18 8.24
C ILE A 29 -20.45 6.96 8.73
N HIS A 30 -21.37 6.60 7.84
CA HIS A 30 -22.76 6.33 8.19
C HIS A 30 -22.89 5.17 9.19
N ASP A 31 -22.18 4.07 8.95
CA ASP A 31 -22.16 2.90 9.83
C ASP A 31 -21.55 3.24 11.19
N THR A 32 -20.51 4.09 11.23
CA THR A 32 -19.93 4.53 12.50
C THR A 32 -20.87 5.43 13.31
N ALA A 33 -21.80 6.15 12.65
CA ALA A 33 -22.83 6.96 13.30
C ALA A 33 -24.03 6.12 13.78
N SER A 34 -24.16 4.88 13.32
CA SER A 34 -25.23 3.98 13.73
C SER A 34 -24.96 3.38 15.12
N SER A 35 -26.02 3.27 15.94
CA SER A 35 -25.93 2.73 17.29
C SER A 35 -25.66 1.22 17.25
N ASN A 36 -24.42 0.83 17.50
CA ASN A 36 -24.00 -0.56 17.66
C ASN A 36 -23.83 -0.90 19.15
N ARG A 37 -23.71 -2.20 19.48
CA ARG A 37 -23.50 -2.71 20.86
C ARG A 37 -22.16 -2.30 21.51
N GLY A 38 -21.48 -1.27 20.98
CA GLY A 38 -20.19 -0.75 21.43
C GLY A 38 -19.83 0.56 20.71
N SER A 39 -18.63 1.07 20.93
CA SER A 39 -18.12 2.26 20.23
C SER A 39 -17.55 1.91 18.86
N ASN A 40 -17.94 2.66 17.83
CA ASN A 40 -17.39 2.51 16.48
C ASN A 40 -16.08 3.31 16.35
N ILE A 41 -15.07 2.75 15.68
CA ILE A 41 -13.78 3.41 15.42
C ILE A 41 -13.47 3.33 13.92
N ALA A 42 -13.19 4.46 13.29
CA ALA A 42 -12.63 4.54 11.95
C ALA A 42 -11.15 4.91 12.03
N ILE A 43 -10.30 4.15 11.33
CA ILE A 43 -8.86 4.39 11.27
C ILE A 43 -8.50 4.84 9.86
N LYS A 44 -7.94 6.04 9.74
CA LYS A 44 -7.36 6.56 8.49
C LYS A 44 -5.85 6.45 8.55
N LEU A 45 -5.27 5.69 7.62
CA LEU A 45 -3.82 5.55 7.45
C LEU A 45 -3.40 6.30 6.19
N ASP A 46 -2.38 7.16 6.31
CA ASP A 46 -1.78 7.86 5.18
C ASP A 46 -0.27 7.57 5.12
N MET A 47 0.23 7.30 3.92
CA MET A 47 1.63 6.94 3.70
C MET A 47 2.43 8.19 3.31
N ALA A 48 3.11 8.80 4.28
CA ALA A 48 3.96 9.96 4.03
C ALA A 48 5.06 9.64 3.01
N LYS A 49 5.11 10.39 1.90
CA LYS A 49 6.08 10.21 0.80
C LYS A 49 6.14 8.75 0.30
N ALA A 50 4.98 8.18 0.03
CA ALA A 50 4.81 6.75 -0.26
C ALA A 50 5.77 6.21 -1.34
N TYR A 51 5.97 6.98 -2.42
CA TYR A 51 6.91 6.63 -3.49
C TYR A 51 8.37 6.69 -3.03
N ASP A 52 8.77 7.72 -2.28
CA ASP A 52 10.18 7.92 -1.90
C ASP A 52 10.63 6.99 -0.75
N ARG A 53 9.67 6.50 0.05
CA ARG A 53 9.95 5.73 1.27
C ARG A 53 9.78 4.23 1.11
N LEU A 54 9.33 3.74 -0.04
CA LEU A 54 9.12 2.31 -0.24
C LEU A 54 10.45 1.54 -0.09
N ASP A 55 10.52 0.63 0.88
CA ASP A 55 11.71 -0.19 1.09
C ASP A 55 11.83 -1.26 -0.01
N TRP A 56 13.02 -1.37 -0.61
CA TRP A 56 13.24 -2.30 -1.71
C TRP A 56 13.24 -3.76 -1.28
N GLN A 57 13.79 -4.08 -0.10
CA GLN A 57 13.81 -5.46 0.38
C GLN A 57 12.39 -5.96 0.67
N TYR A 58 11.57 -5.09 1.28
CA TYR A 58 10.15 -5.32 1.46
C TYR A 58 9.43 -5.54 0.12
N LEU A 59 9.65 -4.69 -0.88
CA LEU A 59 9.05 -4.86 -2.21
C LEU A 59 9.43 -6.22 -2.82
N LEU A 60 10.71 -6.58 -2.81
CA LEU A 60 11.17 -7.87 -3.33
C LEU A 60 10.54 -9.05 -2.56
N TRP A 61 10.40 -8.93 -1.24
CA TRP A 61 9.72 -9.93 -0.41
C TRP A 61 8.24 -10.07 -0.79
N VAL A 62 7.52 -8.96 -1.00
CA VAL A 62 6.12 -8.98 -1.44
C VAL A 62 5.99 -9.66 -2.81
N LEU A 63 6.84 -9.32 -3.77
CA LEU A 63 6.81 -9.94 -5.10
C LEU A 63 7.06 -11.46 -5.04
N ARG A 64 8.02 -11.91 -4.21
CA ARG A 64 8.22 -13.35 -3.97
C ARG A 64 6.98 -14.00 -3.35
N ARG A 65 6.36 -13.33 -2.37
CA ARG A 65 5.16 -13.84 -1.68
C ARG A 65 3.96 -13.97 -2.63
N PHE A 66 3.86 -13.07 -3.61
CA PHE A 66 2.82 -13.10 -4.65
C PHE A 66 3.09 -14.16 -5.74
N GLY A 67 4.24 -14.85 -5.68
CA GLY A 67 4.57 -15.94 -6.60
C GLY A 67 5.16 -15.50 -7.93
N PHE A 68 5.72 -14.29 -8.02
CA PHE A 68 6.43 -13.85 -9.22
C PHE A 68 7.74 -14.61 -9.41
N ASP A 69 8.07 -14.94 -10.66
CA ASP A 69 9.33 -15.63 -11.00
C ASP A 69 10.56 -14.74 -10.72
N ASN A 70 11.68 -15.37 -10.38
CA ASN A 70 12.93 -14.69 -10.06
C ASN A 70 13.42 -13.80 -11.20
N LYS A 71 13.16 -14.16 -12.46
CA LYS A 71 13.52 -13.30 -13.62
C LYS A 71 12.78 -11.97 -13.59
N PHE A 72 11.49 -11.99 -13.28
CA PHE A 72 10.69 -10.77 -13.17
C PHE A 72 11.16 -9.92 -12.00
N ILE A 73 11.43 -10.55 -10.86
CA ILE A 73 11.91 -9.88 -9.65
C ILE A 73 13.27 -9.21 -9.90
N ASP A 74 14.18 -9.88 -10.63
CA ASP A 74 15.47 -9.31 -11.01
C ASP A 74 15.33 -8.10 -11.95
N ILE A 75 14.37 -8.14 -12.89
CA ILE A 75 14.05 -6.97 -13.73
C ILE A 75 13.61 -5.79 -12.87
N ILE A 76 12.68 -6.01 -11.93
CA ILE A 76 12.22 -4.95 -11.02
C ILE A 76 13.38 -4.42 -10.17
N TRP A 77 14.20 -5.31 -9.59
CA TRP A 77 15.37 -4.94 -8.80
C TRP A 77 16.31 -4.02 -9.58
N ARG A 78 16.69 -4.41 -10.81
CA ARG A 78 17.59 -3.60 -11.65
C ARG A 78 16.99 -2.24 -12.01
N ASN A 79 15.67 -2.15 -12.21
CA ASN A 79 14.99 -0.89 -12.50
C ASN A 79 14.98 0.07 -11.30
N ILE A 80 14.77 -0.44 -10.08
CA ILE A 80 14.68 0.41 -8.89
C ILE A 80 16.05 0.71 -8.27
N SER A 81 17.02 -0.22 -8.34
CA SER A 81 18.30 -0.10 -7.66
C SER A 81 19.33 0.74 -8.41
N ASN A 82 19.21 0.85 -9.74
CA ASN A 82 20.15 1.56 -10.58
C ASN A 82 19.70 3.00 -10.85
N VAL A 83 19.32 3.73 -9.80
CA VAL A 83 18.85 5.12 -9.91
C VAL A 83 19.82 6.06 -9.22
N TRP A 84 20.40 6.94 -10.04
CA TRP A 84 21.28 8.01 -9.60
C TRP A 84 20.51 9.34 -9.60
N PHE A 85 20.70 10.10 -8.53
CA PHE A 85 20.13 11.41 -8.33
C PHE A 85 21.23 12.46 -8.38
N SER A 86 20.87 13.66 -8.81
CA SER A 86 21.75 14.83 -8.82
C SER A 86 20.95 16.03 -8.32
N ILE A 87 21.62 16.96 -7.65
CA ILE A 87 20.99 18.17 -7.13
C ILE A 87 21.17 19.27 -8.18
N LEU A 88 20.09 19.97 -8.53
CA LEU A 88 20.16 21.15 -9.38
C LEU A 88 20.44 22.38 -8.52
N ILE A 89 21.62 22.98 -8.66
CA ILE A 89 22.01 24.23 -8.03
C ILE A 89 22.07 25.29 -9.14
N ASN A 90 21.18 26.28 -9.09
CA ASN A 90 21.07 27.32 -10.12
C ASN A 90 20.91 26.75 -11.56
N GLY A 91 20.16 25.66 -11.70
CA GLY A 91 19.96 24.98 -12.99
C GLY A 91 21.12 24.10 -13.45
N VAL A 92 22.23 24.06 -12.71
CA VAL A 92 23.38 23.20 -13.00
C VAL A 92 23.32 21.96 -12.11
N LYS A 93 23.46 20.78 -12.72
CA LYS A 93 23.54 19.51 -12.00
C LYS A 93 24.84 19.46 -11.20
N SER A 94 24.74 19.22 -9.90
CA SER A 94 25.85 19.16 -8.97
C SER A 94 25.78 17.88 -8.14
N GLY A 95 26.89 17.12 -8.16
CA GLY A 95 27.02 15.85 -7.46
C GLY A 95 26.12 14.74 -8.01
N PHE A 96 26.46 13.51 -7.63
CA PHE A 96 25.65 12.33 -7.86
C PHE A 96 25.57 11.51 -6.59
N PHE A 97 24.37 11.03 -6.27
CA PHE A 97 24.14 10.13 -5.15
C PHE A 97 23.14 9.06 -5.54
N ILE A 98 23.26 7.89 -4.92
CA ILE A 98 22.33 6.78 -5.11
C ILE A 98 21.24 6.84 -4.04
N SER A 99 20.03 6.40 -4.40
CA SER A 99 19.02 6.06 -3.39
C SER A 99 19.17 4.59 -2.97
N PHE A 100 18.68 4.27 -1.79
CA PHE A 100 18.57 2.90 -1.28
C PHE A 100 17.12 2.47 -1.03
N ARG A 101 16.17 3.35 -1.38
CA ARG A 101 14.73 3.14 -1.23
C ARG A 101 13.95 4.03 -2.19
N GLY A 102 12.67 3.73 -2.30
CA GLY A 102 11.72 4.47 -3.08
C GLY A 102 11.72 4.09 -4.56
N ILE A 103 10.67 4.51 -5.24
CA ILE A 103 10.40 4.22 -6.65
C ILE A 103 10.21 5.54 -7.40
N ARG A 104 10.58 5.55 -8.67
CA ARG A 104 10.69 6.77 -9.45
C ARG A 104 9.33 7.35 -9.78
N GLN A 105 9.02 8.55 -9.28
CA GLN A 105 7.84 9.28 -9.74
C GLN A 105 7.99 9.63 -11.23
N GLY A 106 6.92 9.42 -12.00
CA GLY A 106 6.91 9.60 -13.45
C GLY A 106 7.36 8.38 -14.26
N ASP A 107 7.81 7.29 -13.62
CA ASP A 107 7.97 6.00 -14.28
C ASP A 107 6.59 5.32 -14.44
N PRO A 108 6.20 4.91 -15.67
CA PRO A 108 4.94 4.21 -15.91
C PRO A 108 4.72 2.94 -15.07
N LEU A 109 5.81 2.28 -14.61
CA LEU A 109 5.73 1.07 -13.78
C LEU A 109 5.54 1.37 -12.29
N SER A 110 5.94 2.55 -11.82
CA SER A 110 5.90 2.90 -10.40
C SER A 110 4.52 2.76 -9.75
N PRO A 111 3.40 3.22 -10.36
CA PRO A 111 2.07 3.03 -9.77
C PRO A 111 1.71 1.56 -9.57
N LEU A 112 2.05 0.69 -10.52
CA LEU A 112 1.81 -0.75 -10.44
C LEU A 112 2.61 -1.39 -9.30
N ILE A 113 3.90 -1.08 -9.23
CA ILE A 113 4.82 -1.58 -8.20
C ILE A 113 4.33 -1.15 -6.81
N PHE A 114 3.92 0.11 -6.68
CA PHE A 114 3.37 0.65 -5.44
C PHE A 114 2.11 -0.11 -5.01
N VAL A 115 1.16 -0.31 -5.92
CA VAL A 115 -0.08 -1.02 -5.63
C VAL A 115 0.18 -2.45 -5.16
N LEU A 116 1.11 -3.17 -5.79
CA LEU A 116 1.48 -4.52 -5.35
C LEU A 116 2.06 -4.53 -3.93
N ALA A 117 2.94 -3.58 -3.62
CA ALA A 117 3.50 -3.46 -2.27
C ALA A 117 2.41 -3.13 -1.24
N ALA A 118 1.59 -2.12 -1.53
CA ALA A 118 0.53 -1.65 -0.64
C ALA A 118 -0.56 -2.72 -0.40
N ASP A 119 -0.92 -3.51 -1.42
CA ASP A 119 -1.95 -4.54 -1.30
C ASP A 119 -1.57 -5.68 -0.35
N SER A 120 -0.27 -5.87 -0.09
CA SER A 120 0.17 -6.81 0.94
C SER A 120 -0.36 -6.44 2.33
N LEU A 121 -0.61 -5.15 2.62
CA LEU A 121 -1.25 -4.74 3.87
C LEU A 121 -2.70 -5.24 3.93
N SER A 122 -3.48 -5.04 2.86
CA SER A 122 -4.87 -5.52 2.76
C SER A 122 -4.94 -7.04 2.90
N CYS A 123 -4.04 -7.76 2.22
CA CYS A 123 -3.92 -9.21 2.36
C CYS A 123 -3.66 -9.63 3.82
N ASN A 124 -2.72 -8.99 4.50
CA ASN A 124 -2.41 -9.32 5.89
C ASN A 124 -3.58 -9.01 6.83
N LEU A 125 -4.24 -7.86 6.68
CA LEU A 125 -5.42 -7.48 7.46
C LEU A 125 -6.55 -8.50 7.32
N ASN A 126 -6.82 -8.95 6.09
CA ASN A 126 -7.83 -9.98 5.81
C ASN A 126 -7.48 -11.36 6.38
N LEU A 127 -6.19 -11.64 6.61
CA LEU A 127 -5.72 -12.89 7.21
C LEU A 127 -5.70 -12.85 8.75
N LEU A 128 -5.69 -11.67 9.38
CA LEU A 128 -5.63 -11.53 10.83
C LEU A 128 -6.72 -12.32 11.59
N PRO A 129 -8.01 -12.35 11.16
CA PRO A 129 -9.04 -13.08 11.88
C PRO A 129 -8.79 -14.60 11.96
N TYR A 130 -8.01 -15.15 11.03
CA TYR A 130 -7.65 -16.57 11.00
C TYR A 130 -6.37 -16.88 11.80
N ASN A 131 -5.66 -15.85 12.25
CA ASN A 131 -4.46 -16.01 13.05
C ASN A 131 -4.85 -16.29 14.51
N ARG A 132 -4.45 -17.45 15.04
CA ARG A 132 -4.76 -17.89 16.41
C ARG A 132 -4.22 -16.95 17.50
N SER A 133 -3.19 -16.17 17.20
CA SER A 133 -2.62 -15.19 18.14
C SER A 133 -3.32 -13.83 18.09
N PHE A 134 -4.21 -13.59 17.12
CA PHE A 134 -4.95 -12.34 17.03
C PHE A 134 -6.13 -12.36 18.01
N THR A 135 -6.14 -11.38 18.92
CA THR A 135 -7.28 -11.16 19.82
C THR A 135 -8.03 -9.93 19.33
N PRO A 136 -9.27 -10.06 18.82
CA PRO A 136 -10.04 -8.92 18.36
C PRO A 136 -10.38 -8.00 19.54
N TYR A 137 -10.45 -6.70 19.28
CA TYR A 137 -10.94 -5.75 20.28
C TYR A 137 -12.42 -6.04 20.57
N THR A 138 -12.74 -6.36 21.82
CA THR A 138 -14.12 -6.49 22.30
C THR A 138 -14.37 -5.40 23.34
N SER A 139 -15.26 -4.45 23.04
CA SER A 139 -15.77 -3.57 24.09
C SER A 139 -16.65 -4.41 25.03
N ARG A 140 -16.15 -4.75 26.23
CA ARG A 140 -17.00 -5.28 27.30
C ARG A 140 -18.00 -4.19 27.68
N VAL A 141 -19.25 -4.37 27.31
CA VAL A 141 -20.36 -3.67 27.96
C VAL A 141 -20.60 -4.43 29.26
N GLU A 142 -19.97 -3.99 30.35
CA GLU A 142 -20.47 -4.32 31.69
C GLU A 142 -21.88 -3.75 31.82
N GLY A 143 -22.81 -4.62 32.20
CA GLY A 143 -24.23 -4.31 32.23
C GLY A 143 -24.56 -3.11 33.10
N ARG A 144 -25.46 -2.28 32.58
CA ARG A 144 -26.52 -1.63 33.34
C ARG A 144 -27.82 -1.77 32.57
#